data_AF-A0A971LFY2-F1
#
_entry.id   AF-A0A971LFY2-F1
#
_cell.length_a   1.000
_cell.length_b   1.000
_cell.length_c   1.000
_cell.angle_alpha   90.00
_cell.angle_beta   90.00
_cell.angle_gamma   90.00
#
_symmetry.space_group_name_H-M   'P 1'
#
loop_
_entity.id
_entity.type
_entity.pdbx_description
1 polymer ?
#
loop_
_entity_poly.entity_id
_entity_poly.type
_entity_poly.pdbx_seq_one_letter_code
_entity_poly.pdbx_strand_id
1 'polypeptide(L)'
;MRKIVITEQLKPGQLLQIEELLPQWEVICCENECADIDLLRSAEIITGFVGGEQTNSVLAGTNKLRWLHVWSAGVDSLPLGKLAEQDVILTNSSGVHTYSITEVIFMFLLGLSRNMQYSLRSQIRQE
;
A
#
# COMPACT_ATOMS: atom_id res chain seq x y z
N MET A 1 24.68 0.26 7.24
CA MET A 1 23.65 1.28 7.53
C MET A 1 22.29 0.63 7.41
N ARG A 2 21.31 0.99 8.24
CA ARG A 2 19.94 0.44 8.15
C ARG A 2 19.22 1.14 7.01
N LYS A 3 18.41 0.41 6.24
CA LYS A 3 17.82 0.91 5.00
C LYS A 3 16.31 0.70 4.98
N ILE A 4 15.59 1.74 4.57
CA ILE A 4 14.16 1.72 4.27
C ILE A 4 13.99 1.95 2.78
N VAL A 5 13.24 1.07 2.13
CA VAL A 5 12.83 1.27 0.74
C VAL A 5 11.33 1.54 0.70
N ILE A 6 10.97 2.66 0.08
CA ILE A 6 9.60 3.07 -0.20
C ILE A 6 9.36 2.83 -1.69
N THR A 7 8.38 2.01 -2.04
CA THR A 7 8.18 1.59 -3.44
C THR A 7 7.48 2.64 -4.31
N GLU A 8 7.12 3.78 -3.71
CA GLU A 8 6.45 4.91 -4.33
C GLU A 8 7.23 6.21 -4.10
N GLN A 9 6.97 7.17 -4.97
CA GLN A 9 7.51 8.51 -4.82
C GLN A 9 6.71 9.29 -3.77
N LEU A 10 7.40 9.71 -2.71
CA LEU A 10 6.84 10.64 -1.72
C LEU A 10 7.01 12.09 -2.16
N LYS A 11 6.14 12.97 -1.63
CA LYS A 11 6.34 14.40 -1.79
C LYS A 11 7.62 14.82 -1.08
N PRO A 12 8.38 15.82 -1.59
CA PRO A 12 9.63 16.25 -0.97
C PRO A 12 9.51 16.57 0.52
N GLY A 13 8.42 17.23 0.93
CA GLY A 13 8.18 17.54 2.35
C GLY A 13 7.98 16.32 3.24
N GLN A 14 7.40 15.23 2.73
CA GLN A 14 7.22 13.97 3.49
C GLN A 14 8.56 13.25 3.64
N LEU A 15 9.35 13.21 2.57
CA LEU A 15 10.68 12.59 2.59
C LEU A 15 11.60 13.28 3.60
N LEU A 16 11.63 14.62 3.59
CA LEU A 16 12.39 15.40 4.57
C LEU A 16 11.99 15.09 6.01
N GLN A 17 10.68 15.00 6.30
CA GLN A 17 10.20 14.65 7.64
C GLN A 17 10.67 13.25 8.09
N ILE A 18 10.70 12.28 7.19
CA ILE A 18 11.17 10.92 7.50
C ILE A 18 12.68 10.92 7.74
N GLU A 19 13.44 11.59 6.88
CA GLU A 19 14.90 11.70 7.01
C GLU A 19 15.32 12.42 8.30
N GLU A 20 14.61 13.48 8.71
CA GLU A 20 14.83 14.19 9.97
C GLU A 20 14.57 13.30 11.20
N LEU A 21 13.53 12.47 11.16
CA LEU A 21 13.18 11.54 12.24
C LEU A 21 14.12 10.34 12.32
N LEU A 22 14.74 9.96 11.20
CA LEU A 22 15.55 8.75 11.06
C LEU A 22 16.95 9.05 10.50
N PRO A 23 17.77 9.91 11.15
CA PRO A 23 19.05 10.36 10.58
C PRO A 23 20.11 9.27 10.43
N GLN A 24 19.91 8.11 11.07
CA GLN A 24 20.81 6.94 10.95
C GLN A 24 20.34 5.92 9.89
N TRP A 25 19.21 6.19 9.24
CA TRP A 25 18.65 5.33 8.21
C TRP A 25 18.86 5.94 6.84
N GLU A 26 19.16 5.07 5.88
CA GLU A 26 19.11 5.41 4.47
C GLU A 26 17.68 5.20 3.97
N VAL A 27 17.03 6.27 3.52
CA VAL A 27 15.66 6.24 2.99
C VAL A 27 15.73 6.36 1.48
N ILE A 28 15.19 5.37 0.77
CA ILE A 28 15.21 5.32 -0.69
C ILE A 28 13.78 5.24 -1.19
N CYS A 29 13.38 6.17 -2.06
CA CYS A 29 12.11 6.11 -2.75
C CYS A 29 12.33 5.67 -4.20
N CYS A 30 11.60 4.65 -4.64
CA CYS A 30 11.65 4.19 -6.03
C CYS A 30 10.66 5.00 -6.88
N GLU A 31 11.06 5.35 -8.09
CA GLU A 31 10.14 5.95 -9.08
C GLU A 31 9.34 4.81 -9.73
N ASN A 32 8.07 4.68 -9.35
CA ASN A 32 7.07 3.74 -9.86
C ASN A 32 7.53 2.27 -9.94
N GLU A 33 7.07 1.47 -8.98
CA GLU A 33 7.27 0.01 -8.93
C GLU A 33 8.77 -0.35 -8.85
N CYS A 34 9.25 -0.56 -7.61
CA CYS A 34 10.67 -0.80 -7.37
C CYS A 34 11.14 -2.14 -7.99
N ALA A 35 11.60 -2.09 -9.25
CA ALA A 35 12.01 -3.28 -10.00
C ALA A 35 13.34 -3.88 -9.52
N ASP A 36 14.14 -3.12 -8.78
CA ASP A 36 15.43 -3.57 -8.26
C ASP A 36 15.24 -4.46 -7.02
N ILE A 37 15.22 -5.78 -7.26
CA ILE A 37 15.09 -6.79 -6.21
C ILE A 37 16.30 -6.80 -5.28
N ASP A 38 17.50 -6.50 -5.75
CA ASP A 38 18.70 -6.51 -4.92
C ASP A 38 18.72 -5.33 -3.96
N LEU A 39 18.23 -4.17 -4.41
CA LEU A 39 17.94 -3.04 -3.56
C LEU A 39 16.95 -3.41 -2.45
N LEU A 40 15.83 -4.05 -2.81
CA LEU A 40 14.81 -4.49 -1.85
C LEU A 40 15.35 -5.53 -0.86
N ARG A 41 16.16 -6.50 -1.31
CA ARG A 41 16.83 -7.47 -0.43
C ARG A 41 17.80 -6.83 0.54
N SER A 42 18.41 -5.71 0.16
CA SER A 42 19.31 -4.95 1.03
C SER A 42 18.58 -4.14 2.10
N ALA A 43 17.26 -3.93 1.95
CA ALA A 43 16.42 -3.16 2.86
C ALA A 43 16.04 -3.97 4.11
N GLU A 44 15.99 -3.29 5.25
CA GLU A 44 15.46 -3.86 6.49
C GLU A 44 13.95 -3.65 6.59
N ILE A 45 13.47 -2.53 6.05
CA ILE A 45 12.06 -2.17 5.97
C ILE A 45 11.71 -1.91 4.50
N ILE A 46 10.64 -2.53 4.04
CA ILE A 46 10.00 -2.19 2.76
C ILE A 46 8.60 -1.67 3.09
N THR A 47 8.24 -0.52 2.52
CA THR A 47 6.90 0.03 2.66
C THR A 47 6.33 0.53 1.34
N GLY A 48 5.04 0.29 1.10
CA GLY A 48 4.37 0.75 -0.11
C GLY A 48 3.31 -0.19 -0.68
N PHE A 49 2.99 -0.06 -1.96
CA PHE A 49 2.22 -1.00 -2.75
C PHE A 49 3.13 -2.11 -3.28
N VAL A 50 3.33 -3.12 -2.45
CA VAL A 50 4.15 -4.29 -2.76
C VAL A 50 3.26 -5.48 -3.10
N GLY A 51 3.52 -6.13 -4.24
CA GLY A 51 2.80 -7.31 -4.69
C GLY A 51 3.38 -8.63 -4.17
N GLY A 52 2.61 -9.71 -4.34
CA GLY A 52 3.03 -11.06 -3.95
C GLY A 52 4.24 -11.60 -4.70
N GLU A 53 4.33 -11.34 -6.02
CA GLU A 53 5.45 -11.79 -6.86
C GLU A 53 6.77 -11.10 -6.48
N GLN A 54 6.72 -9.79 -6.28
CA GLN A 54 7.87 -9.00 -5.82
C GLN A 54 8.32 -9.45 -4.43
N THR A 55 7.37 -9.62 -3.49
CA THR A 55 7.67 -10.13 -2.15
C THR A 55 8.30 -11.53 -2.21
N ASN A 56 7.76 -12.43 -3.04
CA ASN A 56 8.36 -13.75 -3.25
C ASN A 56 9.79 -13.66 -3.78
N SER A 57 10.06 -12.75 -4.72
CA SER A 57 11.39 -12.55 -5.29
C SER A 57 12.39 -12.05 -4.25
N VAL A 58 11.98 -11.15 -3.36
CA VAL A 58 12.79 -10.69 -2.24
C VAL A 58 13.11 -11.85 -1.29
N LEU A 59 12.10 -12.61 -0.87
CA LEU A 59 12.24 -13.71 0.10
C LEU A 59 12.94 -14.97 -0.46
N ALA A 60 13.06 -15.11 -1.78
CA ALA A 60 13.67 -16.28 -2.42
C ALA A 60 15.21 -16.36 -2.23
N GLY A 61 15.86 -15.28 -1.82
CA GLY A 61 17.30 -15.23 -1.59
C GLY A 61 17.66 -14.65 -0.23
N THR A 62 18.96 -14.56 0.04
CA THR A 62 19.48 -13.86 1.23
C THR A 62 19.00 -12.42 1.20
N ASN A 63 18.27 -12.04 2.23
CA ASN A 63 17.67 -10.72 2.37
C ASN A 63 17.82 -10.23 3.82
N LYS A 64 17.63 -8.93 4.01
CA LYS A 64 17.67 -8.28 5.33
C LYS A 64 16.28 -7.86 5.82
N LEU A 65 15.23 -8.26 5.10
CA LEU A 65 13.87 -7.79 5.36
C LEU A 65 13.43 -8.26 6.74
N ARG A 66 12.99 -7.31 7.57
CA ARG A 66 12.44 -7.58 8.91
C ARG A 66 11.02 -7.07 9.05
N TRP A 67 10.66 -6.07 8.26
CA TRP A 67 9.33 -5.49 8.28
C TRP A 67 8.87 -5.11 6.87
N LEU A 68 7.73 -5.67 6.46
CA LEU A 68 6.97 -5.26 5.30
C LEU A 68 5.71 -4.51 5.76
N HIS A 69 5.56 -3.26 5.35
CA HIS A 69 4.31 -2.50 5.54
C HIS A 69 3.65 -2.23 4.19
N VAL A 70 2.46 -2.79 3.96
CA VAL A 70 1.72 -2.51 2.73
C VAL A 70 0.71 -1.39 2.90
N TRP A 71 0.62 -0.51 1.91
CA TRP A 71 -0.35 0.60 1.92
C TRP A 71 -1.77 0.19 1.55
N SER A 72 -1.97 -1.06 1.15
CA SER A 72 -3.29 -1.67 0.96
C SER A 72 -3.93 -2.04 2.29
N ALA A 73 -5.26 -2.22 2.27
CA ALA A 73 -5.99 -2.85 3.38
C ALA A 73 -5.90 -4.39 3.34
N GLY A 74 -5.88 -4.98 2.14
CA GLY A 74 -5.77 -6.43 1.93
C GLY A 74 -4.32 -6.90 1.87
N VAL A 75 -4.10 -8.13 2.30
CA VAL A 75 -2.79 -8.82 2.30
C VAL A 75 -2.85 -10.20 1.62
N ASP A 76 -4.01 -10.59 1.09
CA ASP A 76 -4.30 -11.93 0.57
C ASP A 76 -3.40 -12.34 -0.60
N SER A 77 -2.87 -11.36 -1.34
CA SER A 77 -1.96 -11.60 -2.47
C SER A 77 -0.52 -11.86 -2.03
N LEU A 78 -0.16 -11.64 -0.76
CA LEU A 78 1.20 -11.77 -0.25
C LEU A 78 1.54 -13.21 0.15
N PRO A 79 2.82 -13.64 0.08
CA PRO A 79 3.25 -14.96 0.51
C PRO A 79 3.34 -15.06 2.04
N LEU A 80 2.19 -15.03 2.73
CA LEU A 80 2.09 -14.97 4.19
C LEU A 80 2.87 -16.08 4.91
N GLY A 81 2.84 -17.30 4.35
CA GLY A 81 3.61 -18.43 4.90
C GLY A 81 5.11 -18.18 4.91
N LYS A 82 5.68 -17.69 3.80
CA LYS A 82 7.12 -17.39 3.71
C LYS A 82 7.53 -16.22 4.60
N LEU A 83 6.67 -15.21 4.71
CA LEU A 83 6.90 -14.07 5.62
C LEU A 83 6.98 -14.57 7.07
N ALA A 84 6.06 -15.45 7.47
CA ALA A 84 6.07 -16.06 8.80
C ALA A 84 7.29 -16.98 9.02
N GLU A 85 7.65 -17.81 8.03
CA GLU A 85 8.83 -18.69 8.09
C GLU A 85 10.15 -17.93 8.27
N GLN A 86 10.24 -16.69 7.76
CA GLN A 86 11.42 -15.82 7.88
C GLN A 86 11.30 -14.79 9.02
N ASP A 87 10.30 -14.91 9.92
CA ASP A 87 10.04 -13.98 11.01
C ASP A 87 9.93 -12.50 10.57
N VAL A 88 9.37 -12.27 9.38
CA VAL A 88 9.12 -10.93 8.84
C VAL A 88 7.81 -10.40 9.40
N ILE A 89 7.87 -9.24 10.06
CA ILE A 89 6.68 -8.52 10.51
C ILE A 89 5.93 -8.01 9.28
N LEU A 90 4.64 -8.30 9.20
CA LEU A 90 3.76 -7.76 8.18
C LEU A 90 2.73 -6.84 8.83
N THR A 91 2.62 -5.60 8.35
CA THR A 91 1.54 -4.68 8.71
C THR A 91 0.89 -4.12 7.45
N ASN A 92 -0.32 -3.58 7.59
CA ASN A 92 -1.09 -3.01 6.50
C ASN A 92 -1.76 -1.70 6.92
N SER A 93 -2.36 -1.00 5.96
CA SER A 93 -3.12 0.24 6.20
C SER A 93 -4.61 -0.04 6.38
N SER A 94 -4.96 -1.01 7.24
CA SER A 94 -6.36 -1.30 7.55
C SER A 94 -7.09 -0.05 8.06
N GLY A 95 -8.31 0.18 7.58
CA GLY A 95 -9.12 1.34 7.95
C GLY A 95 -8.81 2.65 7.20
N VAL A 96 -7.79 2.68 6.33
CA VAL A 96 -7.43 3.89 5.55
C VAL A 96 -8.57 4.39 4.64
N HIS A 97 -9.49 3.50 4.24
CA HIS A 97 -10.62 3.79 3.37
C HIS A 97 -11.97 3.88 4.10
N THR A 98 -12.01 3.90 5.44
CA THR A 98 -13.28 3.84 6.19
C THR A 98 -14.24 4.95 5.78
N TYR A 99 -13.77 6.19 5.67
CA TYR A 99 -14.63 7.31 5.29
C TYR A 99 -15.12 7.22 3.84
N SER A 100 -14.22 6.99 2.88
CA SER A 100 -14.59 6.93 1.46
C SER A 100 -15.54 5.77 1.16
N ILE A 101 -15.33 4.61 1.79
CA ILE A 101 -16.25 3.47 1.66
C ILE A 101 -17.61 3.80 2.28
N THR A 102 -17.62 4.46 3.44
CA THR A 102 -18.87 4.89 4.09
C THR A 102 -19.67 5.84 3.19
N GLU A 103 -19.02 6.81 2.56
CA GLU A 103 -19.67 7.73 1.61
C GLU A 103 -20.30 6.99 0.42
N VAL A 104 -19.58 6.02 -0.15
CA VAL A 104 -20.08 5.19 -1.25
C VAL A 104 -21.27 4.34 -0.79
N ILE A 105 -21.23 3.79 0.43
CA ILE A 105 -22.36 3.06 1.01
C ILE A 105 -23.59 3.97 1.12
N PHE A 106 -23.45 5.18 1.66
CA PHE A 106 -24.57 6.13 1.76
C PHE A 106 -25.09 6.54 0.38
N MET A 107 -24.21 6.77 -0.58
CA MET A 107 -24.59 7.05 -1.97
C MET A 107 -25.45 5.91 -2.54
N PHE A 108 -25.06 4.65 -2.36
CA PHE A 108 -25.85 3.51 -2.82
C PHE A 108 -27.17 3.37 -2.07
N LEU A 109 -27.18 3.52 -0.74
CA LEU A 109 -28.40 3.44 0.06
C LEU A 109 -29.43 4.48 -0.39
N LEU A 110 -29.00 5.73 -0.57
CA LEU A 110 -29.89 6.81 -1.02
C LEU A 110 -30.31 6.62 -2.48
N GLY A 111 -29.37 6.26 -3.36
CA GLY A 111 -29.63 6.02 -4.78
C GLY A 111 -30.67 4.94 -5.02
N LEU A 112 -30.53 3.81 -4.31
CA LEU A 112 -31.46 2.68 -4.42
C LEU A 112 -32.80 2.99 -3.74
N SER A 113 -32.81 3.49 -2.51
CA SER A 113 -34.06 3.74 -1.75
C SER A 113 -34.95 4.81 -2.39
N ARG A 114 -34.37 5.79 -3.09
CA ARG A 114 -35.10 6.88 -3.73
C ARG A 114 -35.32 6.69 -5.22
N ASN A 115 -34.99 5.51 -5.75
CA ASN A 115 -35.04 5.22 -7.18
C ASN A 115 -34.33 6.28 -8.04
N MET A 116 -33.18 6.78 -7.58
CA MET A 116 -32.47 7.87 -8.28
C MET A 116 -32.16 7.52 -9.74
N GLN A 117 -31.87 6.24 -10.02
CA GLN A 117 -31.68 5.78 -11.41
C GLN A 117 -32.87 6.09 -12.32
N TYR A 118 -34.11 6.06 -11.80
CA TYR A 118 -35.31 6.36 -12.58
C TYR A 118 -35.45 7.87 -12.79
N SER A 119 -35.35 8.67 -11.71
CA SER A 119 -35.46 10.13 -11.78
C SER A 119 -34.42 10.74 -12.72
N LEU A 120 -33.17 10.26 -12.67
CA LEU A 120 -32.11 10.71 -13.57
C LEU A 120 -32.43 10.38 -15.03
N ARG A 121 -32.95 9.19 -15.32
CA ARG A 121 -33.34 8.79 -16.69
C ARG A 121 -34.52 9.60 -17.22
N SER A 122 -35.54 9.86 -16.40
CA SER A 122 -36.69 10.72 -16.74
C SER A 122 -36.23 12.12 -17.11
N GLN A 123 -35.35 12.70 -16.28
CA GLN A 123 -34.81 14.04 -16.51
C GLN A 123 -33.97 14.13 -17.79
N ILE A 124 -33.17 13.11 -18.10
CA ILE A 124 -32.43 13.02 -19.37
C ILE A 124 -33.39 12.93 -20.57
N ARG A 125 -34.52 12.23 -20.42
CA ARG A 125 -35.57 12.11 -21.44
C ARG A 125 -36.49 13.33 -21.54
N GLN A 126 -36.40 14.28 -20.61
CA GLN A 126 -37.33 15.41 -20.45
C GLN A 126 -38.79 14.98 -20.22
N GLU A 127 -38.98 13.86 -19.52
CA GLU A 127 -40.27 13.38 -18.97
C GLU A 127 -40.42 13.85 -17.51
#